data_AF-A0A381XTK0-F1
#
_entry.id   AF-A0A381XTK0-F1
#
_cell.length_a   1.000
_cell.length_b   1.000
_cell.length_c   1.000
_cell.angle_alpha   90.00
_cell.angle_beta   90.00
_cell.angle_gamma   90.00
#
_symmetry.space_group_name_H-M   'P 1'
#
loop_
_entity.id
_entity.type
_entity.pdbx_description
1 polymer ?
#
loop_
_entity_poly.entity_id
_entity_poly.type
_entity_poly.pdbx_seq_one_letter_code
_entity_poly.pdbx_strand_id
1 'polypeptide(L)'
;MKSILFAILFTFVAVPVYAYQLLMFSNPSCSYCQDFLRDVEPGYHSTQIAKQFPLRIINTVGPPPQWFSDAYDRNNIDSIDATPTFVMWDEKQQSEIARLVGYESKADFYKMLNQFMELFHNKLEERAIEDSVELPPLEKPHRGPMDQFGNSRLPPEGVINSRDLFKHMYKTPEEAVKASDWFGCHGTIHYHKDENVWMPCRME
;
A
#
# COMPACT_ATOMS: atom_id res chain seq x y z
N MET A 1 3.46 -64.77 -2.19
CA MET A 1 4.12 -63.63 -2.86
C MET A 1 3.19 -63.03 -3.90
N LYS A 2 2.47 -61.96 -3.58
CA LYS A 2 1.88 -61.01 -4.56
C LYS A 2 1.77 -59.65 -3.88
N SER A 3 2.82 -58.85 -4.01
CA SER A 3 2.82 -57.46 -3.58
C SER A 3 2.12 -56.65 -4.66
N ILE A 4 0.96 -56.08 -4.34
CA ILE A 4 0.23 -55.17 -5.23
C ILE A 4 0.88 -53.79 -5.05
N LEU A 5 1.59 -53.34 -6.09
CA LEU A 5 2.08 -51.97 -6.23
C LEU A 5 0.88 -51.06 -6.54
N PHE A 6 0.46 -50.27 -5.55
CA PHE A 6 -0.47 -49.16 -5.77
C PHE A 6 0.33 -47.95 -6.29
N ALA A 7 0.24 -47.67 -7.59
CA ALA A 7 0.76 -46.44 -8.16
C ALA A 7 -0.26 -45.31 -7.90
N ILE A 8 0.07 -44.40 -6.98
CA ILE A 8 -0.71 -43.18 -6.74
C ILE A 8 -0.33 -42.18 -7.85
N LEU A 9 -1.21 -42.03 -8.83
CA LEU A 9 -1.12 -41.00 -9.87
C LEU A 9 -1.58 -39.66 -9.26
N PHE A 10 -0.63 -38.82 -8.85
CA PHE A 10 -0.91 -37.48 -8.32
C PHE A 10 -1.25 -36.54 -9.49
N THR A 11 -2.52 -36.46 -9.87
CA THR A 11 -3.01 -35.46 -10.83
C THR A 11 -2.91 -34.08 -10.18
N PHE A 12 -1.89 -33.31 -10.56
CA PHE A 12 -1.76 -31.89 -10.23
C PHE A 12 -2.91 -31.12 -10.89
N VAL A 13 -3.97 -30.83 -10.14
CA VAL A 13 -5.01 -29.89 -10.56
C VAL A 13 -4.40 -28.50 -10.47
N ALA A 14 -4.06 -27.92 -11.62
CA ALA A 14 -3.64 -26.53 -11.68
C ALA A 14 -4.85 -25.63 -11.39
N VAL A 15 -4.97 -25.18 -10.14
CA VAL A 15 -5.95 -24.16 -9.78
C VAL A 15 -5.42 -22.82 -10.31
N PRO A 16 -6.16 -22.10 -11.16
CA PRO A 16 -5.74 -20.77 -11.58
C PRO A 16 -5.67 -19.88 -10.35
N VAL A 17 -4.45 -19.51 -9.95
CA VAL A 17 -4.22 -18.51 -8.91
C VAL A 17 -4.34 -17.15 -9.59
N TYR A 18 -5.48 -16.52 -9.43
CA TYR A 18 -5.63 -15.12 -9.83
C TYR A 18 -4.73 -14.28 -8.95
N ALA A 19 -3.88 -13.45 -9.56
CA ALA A 19 -2.98 -12.58 -8.81
C ALA A 19 -3.75 -11.52 -8.02
N TYR A 20 -4.91 -11.10 -8.53
CA TYR A 20 -5.74 -10.06 -7.94
C TYR A 20 -7.21 -10.46 -7.91
N GLN A 21 -7.96 -9.88 -6.99
CA GLN A 21 -9.42 -10.03 -6.91
C GLN A 21 -10.10 -8.70 -6.62
N LEU A 22 -11.34 -8.56 -7.05
CA LEU A 22 -12.24 -7.50 -6.60
C LEU A 22 -13.16 -8.09 -5.53
N LEU A 23 -12.88 -7.80 -4.27
CA LEU A 23 -13.70 -8.22 -3.15
C LEU A 23 -14.85 -7.22 -2.97
N MET A 24 -16.10 -7.69 -2.96
CA MET A 24 -17.26 -6.87 -2.58
C MET A 24 -17.76 -7.32 -1.22
N PHE A 25 -17.61 -6.45 -0.22
CA PHE A 25 -18.25 -6.64 1.07
C PHE A 25 -19.70 -6.17 1.01
N SER A 26 -20.62 -7.08 1.29
CA SER A 26 -22.06 -6.92 1.07
C SER A 26 -22.84 -7.34 2.31
N ASN A 27 -23.91 -6.60 2.60
CA ASN A 27 -24.89 -6.95 3.62
C ASN A 27 -26.25 -7.20 2.94
N PRO A 28 -26.98 -8.28 3.27
CA PRO A 28 -28.32 -8.53 2.71
C PRO A 28 -29.33 -7.40 2.96
N SER A 29 -29.18 -6.63 4.04
CA SER A 29 -30.08 -5.52 4.40
C SER A 29 -29.73 -4.20 3.69
N CYS A 30 -28.63 -4.17 2.93
CA CYS A 30 -28.14 -2.98 2.25
C CYS A 30 -28.73 -2.86 0.84
N SER A 31 -29.57 -1.85 0.60
CA SER A 31 -30.23 -1.63 -0.70
C SER A 31 -29.22 -1.41 -1.84
N TYR A 32 -28.19 -0.58 -1.62
CA TYR A 32 -27.14 -0.34 -2.62
C TYR A 32 -26.36 -1.60 -2.99
N CYS A 33 -26.23 -2.54 -2.07
CA CYS A 33 -25.62 -3.83 -2.31
C CYS A 33 -26.51 -4.66 -3.26
N GLN A 34 -27.81 -4.67 -3.02
CA GLN A 34 -28.78 -5.34 -3.91
C GLN A 34 -28.83 -4.68 -5.28
N ASP A 35 -28.71 -3.35 -5.35
CA ASP A 35 -28.67 -2.62 -6.62
C ASP A 35 -27.45 -3.03 -7.45
N PHE A 36 -26.26 -3.09 -6.84
CA PHE A 36 -25.06 -3.60 -7.52
C PHE A 36 -25.24 -5.05 -8.03
N LEU A 37 -25.77 -5.93 -7.18
CA LEU A 37 -25.99 -7.35 -7.52
C LEU A 37 -27.00 -7.53 -8.65
N ARG A 38 -27.95 -6.62 -8.80
CA ARG A 38 -28.93 -6.63 -9.90
C ARG A 38 -28.34 -6.06 -11.19
N ASP A 39 -27.63 -4.93 -11.09
CA ASP A 39 -27.29 -4.12 -12.25
C ASP A 39 -25.93 -4.50 -12.87
N VAL A 40 -24.97 -4.93 -12.05
CA VAL A 40 -23.56 -5.14 -12.43
C VAL A 40 -23.16 -6.60 -12.42
N GLU A 41 -23.38 -7.30 -11.29
CA GLU A 41 -22.91 -8.67 -11.06
C GLU A 41 -23.21 -9.64 -12.22
N PRO A 42 -24.43 -9.69 -12.79
CA PRO A 42 -24.78 -10.70 -13.79
C PRO A 42 -23.97 -10.57 -15.09
N GLY A 43 -23.50 -9.35 -15.39
CA GLY A 43 -22.68 -9.08 -16.57
C GLY A 43 -21.18 -8.98 -16.27
N TYR A 44 -20.78 -8.80 -15.01
CA TYR A 44 -19.40 -8.48 -14.65
C TYR A 44 -18.42 -9.57 -15.12
N HIS A 45 -18.75 -10.84 -14.89
CA HIS A 45 -17.88 -11.99 -15.22
C HIS A 45 -17.53 -12.10 -16.71
N SER A 46 -18.33 -11.49 -17.60
CA SER A 46 -18.07 -11.46 -19.04
C SER A 46 -17.12 -10.34 -19.48
N THR A 47 -16.79 -9.40 -18.59
CA THR A 47 -15.93 -8.26 -18.91
C THR A 47 -14.46 -8.64 -19.00
N GLN A 48 -13.67 -7.84 -19.72
CA GLN A 48 -12.21 -8.02 -19.75
C GLN A 48 -11.59 -7.74 -18.37
N ILE A 49 -12.18 -6.83 -17.59
CA ILE A 49 -11.74 -6.49 -16.23
C ILE A 49 -11.86 -7.71 -15.31
N ALA A 50 -12.97 -8.45 -15.39
CA ALA A 50 -13.20 -9.63 -14.56
C ALA A 50 -12.19 -10.77 -14.77
N LYS A 51 -11.49 -10.80 -15.92
CA LYS A 51 -10.40 -11.78 -16.15
C LYS A 51 -9.18 -11.49 -15.28
N GLN A 52 -8.93 -10.21 -15.00
CA GLN A 52 -7.82 -9.76 -14.16
C GLN A 52 -8.23 -9.62 -12.69
N PHE A 53 -9.47 -9.16 -12.46
CA PHE A 53 -10.06 -8.89 -11.15
C PHE A 53 -11.39 -9.63 -11.02
N PRO A 54 -11.38 -10.97 -10.87
CA PRO A 54 -12.59 -11.73 -10.60
C PRO A 54 -13.28 -11.19 -9.35
N LEU A 55 -14.60 -11.04 -9.45
CA LEU A 55 -15.43 -10.53 -8.36
C LEU A 55 -15.69 -11.64 -7.34
N ARG A 56 -15.40 -11.36 -6.07
CA ARG A 56 -15.73 -12.22 -4.94
C ARG A 56 -16.61 -11.45 -3.95
N ILE A 57 -17.83 -11.93 -3.74
CA ILE A 57 -18.77 -11.32 -2.81
C ILE A 57 -18.57 -11.93 -1.42
N ILE A 58 -18.41 -11.08 -0.41
CA ILE A 58 -18.21 -11.44 0.99
C ILE A 58 -19.40 -10.90 1.77
N ASN A 59 -20.11 -11.79 2.47
CA ASN A 59 -21.19 -11.39 3.35
C ASN A 59 -20.62 -10.86 4.68
N THR A 60 -21.07 -9.69 5.11
CA THR A 60 -20.66 -9.07 6.38
C THR A 60 -21.54 -9.47 7.57
N VAL A 61 -22.57 -10.29 7.36
CA VAL A 61 -23.39 -10.83 8.44
C VAL A 61 -22.67 -11.98 9.13
N GLY A 62 -22.41 -11.80 10.43
CA GLY A 62 -21.77 -12.81 11.28
C GLY A 62 -20.27 -12.56 11.44
N PRO A 63 -19.52 -13.56 11.97
CA PRO A 63 -18.09 -13.43 12.13
C PRO A 63 -17.39 -13.31 10.78
N PRO A 64 -16.34 -12.47 10.66
CA PRO A 64 -15.57 -12.37 9.43
C PRO A 64 -14.88 -13.72 9.12
N PRO A 65 -14.62 -14.03 7.84
CA PRO A 65 -13.79 -15.16 7.47
C PRO A 65 -12.39 -15.07 8.10
N GLN A 66 -11.80 -16.21 8.46
CA GLN A 66 -10.48 -16.26 9.12
C GLN A 66 -9.40 -15.48 8.34
N TRP A 67 -9.36 -15.63 7.01
CA TRP A 67 -8.37 -14.92 6.18
C TRP A 67 -8.48 -13.40 6.30
N PHE A 68 -9.69 -12.87 6.51
CA PHE A 68 -9.91 -11.44 6.70
C PHE A 68 -9.39 -11.01 8.07
N SER A 69 -9.69 -11.78 9.11
CA SER A 69 -9.13 -11.54 10.45
C SER A 69 -7.60 -11.56 10.44
N ASP A 70 -6.99 -12.57 9.80
CA ASP A 70 -5.53 -12.68 9.69
C ASP A 70 -4.92 -11.50 8.91
N ALA A 71 -5.60 -11.01 7.88
CA ALA A 71 -5.19 -9.82 7.13
C ALA A 71 -5.32 -8.55 7.96
N TYR A 72 -6.41 -8.42 8.71
CA TYR A 72 -6.69 -7.26 9.57
C TYR A 72 -5.67 -7.18 10.70
N ASP A 73 -5.36 -8.29 11.37
CA ASP A 73 -4.37 -8.37 12.45
C ASP A 73 -2.95 -7.99 11.97
N ARG A 74 -2.67 -8.21 10.68
CA ARG A 74 -1.40 -7.83 10.02
C ARG A 74 -1.40 -6.38 9.51
N ASN A 75 -2.49 -5.64 9.67
CA ASN A 75 -2.72 -4.33 9.04
C ASN A 75 -2.60 -4.37 7.50
N ASN A 76 -2.97 -5.50 6.90
CA ASN A 76 -2.98 -5.69 5.46
C ASN A 76 -4.33 -5.38 4.82
N ILE A 77 -5.38 -5.17 5.63
CA ILE A 77 -6.71 -4.72 5.20
C ILE A 77 -7.33 -3.89 6.33
N ASP A 78 -8.03 -2.81 5.98
CA ASP A 78 -8.72 -1.97 6.96
C ASP A 78 -10.12 -2.53 7.27
N SER A 79 -10.72 -2.06 8.37
CA SER A 79 -12.11 -2.41 8.72
C SER A 79 -13.08 -2.02 7.61
N ILE A 80 -14.19 -2.76 7.54
CA ILE A 80 -15.28 -2.50 6.61
C ILE A 80 -16.42 -1.81 7.36
N ASP A 81 -16.41 -0.48 7.32
CA ASP A 81 -17.34 0.35 8.09
C ASP A 81 -18.66 0.65 7.36
N ALA A 82 -18.71 0.36 6.05
CA ALA A 82 -19.87 0.58 5.20
C ALA A 82 -20.03 -0.54 4.16
N THR A 83 -21.23 -0.69 3.59
CA THR A 83 -21.49 -1.60 2.47
C THR A 83 -22.35 -0.91 1.41
N PRO A 84 -22.14 -1.18 0.10
CA PRO A 84 -21.10 -2.06 -0.42
C PRO A 84 -19.72 -1.38 -0.36
N THR A 85 -18.70 -2.16 -0.05
CA THR A 85 -17.30 -1.73 -0.17
C THR A 85 -16.57 -2.69 -1.09
N PHE A 86 -15.86 -2.14 -2.07
CA PHE A 86 -15.08 -2.89 -3.03
C PHE A 86 -13.60 -2.73 -2.72
N VAL A 87 -12.90 -3.84 -2.52
CA VAL A 87 -11.46 -3.87 -2.21
C VAL A 87 -10.75 -4.62 -3.32
N MET A 88 -9.71 -4.02 -3.88
CA MET A 88 -8.76 -4.77 -4.71
C MET A 88 -7.75 -5.45 -3.83
N TRP A 89 -7.71 -6.75 -3.96
CA TRP A 89 -6.93 -7.64 -3.13
C TRP A 89 -5.78 -8.24 -3.94
N ASP A 90 -4.56 -8.13 -3.44
CA ASP A 90 -3.40 -8.86 -3.95
C ASP A 90 -3.33 -10.22 -3.27
N GLU A 91 -3.56 -11.30 -4.02
CA GLU A 91 -3.52 -12.66 -3.48
C GLU A 91 -2.09 -13.12 -3.17
N LYS A 92 -1.07 -12.55 -3.82
CA LYS A 92 0.33 -12.89 -3.54
C LYS A 92 0.83 -12.19 -2.29
N GLN A 93 0.54 -10.90 -2.15
CA GLN A 93 0.96 -10.10 -0.99
C GLN A 93 0.00 -10.24 0.20
N GLN A 94 -1.19 -10.80 -0.03
CA GLN A 94 -2.25 -10.90 0.96
C GLN A 94 -2.55 -9.52 1.57
N SER A 95 -2.76 -8.52 0.71
CA SER A 95 -2.96 -7.12 1.10
C SER A 95 -3.93 -6.36 0.20
N GLU A 96 -4.67 -5.44 0.81
CA GLU A 96 -5.48 -4.44 0.13
C GLU A 96 -4.58 -3.47 -0.65
N ILE A 97 -4.87 -3.30 -1.94
CA ILE A 97 -4.12 -2.38 -2.79
C ILE A 97 -4.80 -1.01 -2.81
N ALA A 98 -6.13 -1.02 -2.92
CA ALA A 98 -6.97 0.16 -2.86
C ALA A 98 -8.45 -0.24 -2.69
N ARG A 99 -9.31 0.75 -2.42
CA ARG A 99 -10.71 0.58 -2.03
C ARG A 99 -11.65 1.57 -2.70
N LEU A 100 -12.90 1.15 -2.84
CA LEU A 100 -14.05 1.93 -3.25
C LEU A 100 -15.18 1.74 -2.25
N VAL A 101 -15.82 2.83 -1.81
CA VAL A 101 -16.93 2.76 -0.85
C VAL A 101 -18.20 3.27 -1.51
N GLY A 102 -19.28 2.51 -1.38
CA GLY A 102 -20.60 2.82 -1.91
C GLY A 102 -20.82 2.36 -3.36
N TYR A 103 -22.09 2.40 -3.76
CA TYR A 103 -22.52 2.14 -5.13
C TYR A 103 -23.67 3.11 -5.44
N GLU A 104 -23.48 3.94 -6.46
CA GLU A 104 -24.49 4.91 -6.92
C GLU A 104 -25.19 4.41 -8.19
N SER A 105 -24.42 4.03 -9.20
CA SER A 105 -24.94 3.49 -10.45
C SER A 105 -23.92 2.57 -11.14
N LYS A 106 -24.38 1.77 -12.10
CA LYS A 106 -23.52 0.94 -12.96
C LYS A 106 -22.48 1.77 -13.72
N ALA A 107 -22.88 2.93 -14.23
CA ALA A 107 -21.99 3.80 -14.99
C ALA A 107 -20.88 4.37 -14.10
N ASP A 108 -21.24 4.83 -12.91
CA ASP A 108 -20.28 5.38 -11.94
C ASP A 108 -19.34 4.30 -11.41
N PHE A 109 -19.86 3.09 -11.16
CA PHE A 109 -19.04 1.94 -10.77
C PHE A 109 -17.94 1.66 -11.79
N TYR A 110 -18.26 1.53 -13.08
CA TYR A 110 -17.25 1.26 -14.10
C TYR A 110 -16.31 2.46 -14.33
N LYS A 111 -16.79 3.69 -14.15
CA LYS A 111 -15.94 4.88 -14.20
C LYS A 111 -14.89 4.88 -13.08
N MET A 112 -15.32 4.64 -11.84
CA MET A 112 -14.44 4.53 -10.68
C MET A 112 -13.49 3.34 -10.80
N LEU A 113 -13.98 2.19 -11.27
CA LEU A 113 -13.16 1.00 -11.47
C LEU A 113 -12.07 1.26 -12.52
N ASN A 114 -12.37 1.96 -13.62
CA ASN A 114 -11.35 2.32 -14.61
C ASN A 114 -10.29 3.25 -14.02
N GLN A 115 -10.67 4.29 -13.27
CA GLN A 115 -9.70 5.19 -12.61
C GLN A 115 -8.78 4.43 -11.67
N PHE A 116 -9.35 3.50 -10.94
CA PHE A 116 -8.66 2.64 -10.00
C PHE A 116 -7.68 1.68 -10.70
N MET A 117 -8.07 1.15 -11.86
CA MET A 117 -7.21 0.33 -12.70
C MET A 117 -6.02 1.12 -13.26
N GLU A 118 -6.22 2.37 -13.68
CA GLU A 118 -5.11 3.23 -14.13
C GLU A 118 -4.09 3.45 -13.01
N LEU A 119 -4.55 3.75 -11.78
CA LEU A 119 -3.67 3.87 -10.62
C LEU A 119 -2.91 2.57 -10.32
N PHE A 120 -3.58 1.44 -10.48
CA PHE A 120 -2.95 0.14 -10.30
C PHE A 120 -1.86 -0.14 -11.34
N HIS A 121 -2.09 0.14 -12.62
CA HIS A 121 -1.08 -0.05 -13.66
C HIS A 121 0.15 0.82 -13.42
N ASN A 122 -0.05 2.08 -13.04
CA ASN A 122 1.07 2.97 -12.69
C ASN A 122 1.87 2.42 -11.51
N LYS A 123 1.20 1.91 -10.47
CA LYS A 123 1.85 1.30 -9.31
C LYS A 123 2.61 0.01 -9.66
N LEU A 124 2.10 -0.78 -10.59
CA LEU A 124 2.82 -1.94 -11.12
C LEU A 124 4.05 -1.54 -11.93
N GLU A 125 3.95 -0.48 -12.74
CA GLU A 125 5.07 0.06 -13.51
C GLU A 125 6.17 0.61 -12.59
N GLU A 126 5.78 1.38 -11.56
CA GLU A 126 6.69 1.85 -10.51
C GLU A 126 7.37 0.68 -9.78
N ARG A 127 6.63 -0.37 -9.41
CA ARG A 127 7.20 -1.56 -8.75
C ARG A 127 8.11 -2.35 -9.69
N ALA A 128 7.75 -2.48 -10.97
CA ALA A 128 8.61 -3.14 -11.95
C ALA A 128 9.91 -2.34 -12.19
N ILE A 129 9.85 -1.02 -12.09
CA ILE A 129 11.02 -0.15 -12.08
C ILE A 129 11.84 -0.39 -10.79
N GLU A 130 11.21 -0.39 -9.62
CA GLU A 130 11.89 -0.67 -8.33
C GLU A 130 12.57 -2.05 -8.30
N ASP A 131 11.92 -3.09 -8.82
CA ASP A 131 12.45 -4.46 -8.88
C ASP A 131 13.52 -4.63 -9.98
N SER A 132 13.55 -3.77 -11.00
CA SER A 132 14.52 -3.84 -12.11
C SER A 132 15.73 -2.92 -11.95
N VAL A 133 15.64 -1.93 -11.06
CA VAL A 133 16.79 -1.15 -10.64
C VAL A 133 17.38 -1.85 -9.42
N GLU A 134 18.55 -2.51 -9.57
CA GLU A 134 19.41 -2.80 -8.43
C GLU A 134 19.88 -1.47 -7.82
N LEU A 135 18.99 -0.83 -7.06
CA LEU A 135 19.37 0.27 -6.20
C LEU A 135 20.15 -0.36 -5.04
N PRO A 136 21.34 0.17 -4.69
CA PRO A 136 21.93 -0.16 -3.39
C PRO A 136 20.86 0.12 -2.32
N PRO A 137 20.75 -0.70 -1.27
CA PRO A 137 19.60 -0.69 -0.37
C PRO A 137 19.20 0.73 0.00
N LEU A 138 18.01 1.14 -0.44
CA LEU A 138 17.38 2.37 0.02
C LEU A 138 17.04 2.16 1.49
N GLU A 139 18.01 2.45 2.37
CA GLU A 139 17.72 2.66 3.77
C GLU A 139 16.60 3.70 3.81
N LYS A 140 15.40 3.29 4.26
CA LYS A 140 14.33 4.22 4.63
C LYS A 140 15.01 5.36 5.40
N PRO A 141 14.88 6.64 5.02
CA PRO A 141 15.66 7.70 5.63
C PRO A 141 15.43 7.64 7.13
N HIS A 142 16.45 7.15 7.80
CA HIS A 142 16.49 6.89 9.21
C HIS A 142 16.49 8.28 9.86
N ARG A 143 15.30 8.72 10.32
CA ARG A 143 15.09 10.08 10.83
C ARG A 143 15.76 10.21 12.19
N GLY A 144 16.48 11.30 12.41
CA GLY A 144 17.14 11.60 13.68
C GLY A 144 18.57 11.05 13.80
N PRO A 145 19.43 11.65 14.65
CA PRO A 145 20.82 11.28 14.84
C PRO A 145 21.01 9.97 15.63
N MET A 146 19.92 9.33 16.08
CA MET A 146 19.94 8.14 16.91
C MET A 146 19.17 6.99 16.25
N ASP A 147 19.67 5.76 16.37
CA ASP A 147 18.95 4.57 15.97
C ASP A 147 17.85 4.16 16.98
N GLN A 148 17.07 3.14 16.62
CA GLN A 148 15.98 2.61 17.46
C GLN A 148 16.48 1.96 18.78
N PHE A 149 17.79 1.79 18.94
CA PHE A 149 18.45 1.23 20.11
C PHE A 149 19.19 2.30 20.94
N GLY A 150 19.12 3.57 20.53
CA GLY A 150 19.76 4.68 21.23
C GLY A 150 21.24 4.89 20.86
N ASN A 151 21.76 4.25 19.81
CA ASN A 151 23.12 4.50 19.33
C ASN A 151 23.17 5.69 18.36
N SER A 152 24.26 6.46 18.42
CA SER A 152 24.48 7.58 17.49
C SER A 152 24.77 7.06 16.08
N ARG A 153 24.05 7.61 15.10
CA ARG A 153 24.26 7.34 13.69
C ARG A 153 25.33 8.27 13.10
N LEU A 154 25.98 7.82 12.02
CA LEU A 154 26.90 8.66 11.27
C LEU A 154 26.12 9.66 10.41
N PRO A 155 26.45 10.97 10.43
CA PRO A 155 25.75 11.95 9.62
C PRO A 155 25.94 11.66 8.13
N PRO A 156 24.93 11.91 7.29
CA PRO A 156 25.08 11.79 5.85
C PRO A 156 26.06 12.84 5.33
N GLU A 157 26.67 12.59 4.17
CA GLU A 157 27.71 13.48 3.60
C GLU A 157 27.23 14.95 3.51
N GLY A 158 28.06 15.88 3.96
CA GLY A 158 27.72 17.31 4.00
C GLY A 158 26.90 17.75 5.22
N VAL A 159 26.39 16.83 6.05
CA VAL A 159 25.75 17.18 7.33
C VAL A 159 26.80 17.33 8.42
N ILE A 160 26.91 18.54 8.94
CA ILE A 160 27.78 18.87 10.05
C ILE A 160 27.20 18.25 11.32
N ASN A 161 27.95 17.37 11.99
CA ASN A 161 27.57 16.81 13.29
C ASN A 161 28.44 17.41 14.39
N SER A 162 27.99 18.55 14.93
CA SER A 162 28.67 19.24 16.02
C SER A 162 27.72 19.55 17.18
N ARG A 163 28.26 19.56 18.40
CA ARG A 163 27.54 20.08 19.58
C ARG A 163 27.44 21.60 19.60
N ASP A 164 28.22 22.26 18.75
CA ASP A 164 28.19 23.71 18.58
C ASP A 164 27.06 24.10 17.62
N LEU A 165 26.04 24.78 18.15
CA LEU A 165 24.87 25.21 17.39
C LEU A 165 25.24 26.11 16.22
N PHE A 166 26.29 26.93 16.37
CA PHE A 166 26.73 27.86 15.34
C PHE A 166 27.45 27.16 14.18
N LYS A 167 27.77 25.87 14.30
CA LYS A 167 28.36 25.11 13.19
C LYS A 167 27.32 24.54 12.23
N HIS A 168 26.03 24.65 12.55
CA HIS A 168 24.94 24.18 11.69
C HIS A 168 24.42 25.28 10.76
N MET A 169 25.34 26.04 10.18
CA MET A 169 25.05 27.09 9.20
C MET A 169 25.36 26.57 7.79
N TYR A 170 24.36 26.54 6.93
CA TYR A 170 24.47 26.00 5.57
C TYR A 170 24.38 27.11 4.53
N LYS A 171 25.01 26.91 3.36
CA LYS A 171 25.04 27.94 2.31
C LYS A 171 23.82 27.85 1.42
N THR A 172 23.28 26.66 1.22
CA THR A 172 22.12 26.44 0.37
C THR A 172 20.94 25.87 1.17
N PRO A 173 19.69 26.13 0.73
CA PRO A 173 18.52 25.55 1.39
C PRO A 173 18.51 24.01 1.28
N GLU A 174 19.04 23.43 0.20
CA GLU A 174 19.12 21.97 0.02
C GLU A 174 20.01 21.31 1.07
N GLU A 175 21.18 21.91 1.35
CA GLU A 175 22.08 21.46 2.42
C GLU A 175 21.39 21.54 3.79
N ALA A 176 20.64 22.63 4.03
CA ALA A 176 19.91 22.83 5.28
C ALA A 176 18.75 21.84 5.45
N VAL A 177 18.00 21.50 4.39
CA VAL A 177 16.92 20.49 4.44
C VAL A 177 17.51 19.13 4.79
N LYS A 178 18.62 18.74 4.14
CA LYS A 178 19.30 17.48 4.42
C LYS A 178 19.71 17.35 5.89
N ALA A 179 20.21 18.44 6.47
CA ALA A 179 20.52 18.51 7.89
C ALA A 179 19.27 18.54 8.78
N SER A 180 18.21 19.23 8.36
CA SER A 180 16.91 19.28 9.06
C SER A 180 16.33 17.89 9.27
N ASP A 181 16.32 17.08 8.21
CA ASP A 181 15.81 15.71 8.25
C ASP A 181 16.66 14.82 9.14
N TRP A 182 17.99 15.03 9.12
CA TRP A 182 18.92 14.33 10.01
C TRP A 182 18.68 14.66 11.49
N PHE A 183 18.43 15.93 11.82
CA PHE A 183 18.17 16.35 13.21
C PHE A 183 16.73 16.08 13.67
N GLY A 184 15.84 15.61 12.79
CA GLY A 184 14.44 15.34 13.11
C GLY A 184 13.56 16.58 13.13
N CYS A 185 13.97 17.64 12.44
CA CYS A 185 13.24 18.92 12.34
C CYS A 185 12.27 18.97 11.15
N HIS A 186 12.02 17.82 10.50
CA HIS A 186 10.98 17.61 9.49
C HIS A 186 11.08 18.56 8.28
N GLY A 187 12.29 18.80 7.76
CA GLY A 187 12.52 19.74 6.65
C GLY A 187 12.28 21.21 7.00
N THR A 188 12.06 21.54 8.27
CA THR A 188 11.75 22.90 8.73
C THR A 188 13.03 23.72 8.84
N ILE A 189 13.37 24.41 7.75
CA ILE A 189 14.51 25.32 7.69
C ILE A 189 14.08 26.78 7.84
N HIS A 190 15.03 27.64 8.18
CA HIS A 190 14.84 29.09 8.12
C HIS A 190 16.13 29.79 7.71
N TYR A 191 15.97 30.98 7.12
CA TYR A 191 17.07 31.76 6.58
C TYR A 191 17.41 32.94 7.48
N HIS A 192 18.69 33.12 7.75
CA HIS A 192 19.26 34.24 8.51
C HIS A 192 19.84 35.24 7.52
N LYS A 193 19.23 36.43 7.42
CA LYS A 193 19.61 37.45 6.44
C LYS A 193 20.94 38.13 6.76
N ASP A 194 21.23 38.37 8.04
CA ASP A 194 22.41 39.13 8.46
C ASP A 194 23.69 38.32 8.26
N GLU A 195 23.61 37.01 8.49
CA GLU A 195 24.70 36.04 8.32
C GLU A 195 24.72 35.41 6.92
N ASN A 196 23.65 35.58 6.12
CA ASN A 196 23.47 34.96 4.81
C ASN A 196 23.60 33.43 4.82
N VAL A 197 22.91 32.77 5.77
CA VAL A 197 22.98 31.32 5.98
C VAL A 197 21.60 30.71 6.18
N TRP A 198 21.51 29.40 5.93
CA TRP A 198 20.34 28.59 6.21
C TRP A 198 20.57 27.74 7.45
N MET A 199 19.57 27.72 8.33
CA MET A 199 19.58 26.95 9.57
C MET A 199 18.64 25.75 9.44
N PRO A 200 19.04 24.55 9.89
CA PRO A 200 18.34 23.30 9.61
C PRO A 200 17.11 23.07 10.50
N CYS A 201 16.92 23.84 11.57
CA CYS A 201 15.81 23.66 12.51
C CYS A 201 15.32 25.03 12.96
N ARG A 202 14.00 25.22 13.01
CA ARG A 202 13.40 26.35 13.71
C ARG A 202 13.27 25.97 15.19
N MET A 203 13.77 26.81 16.09
CA MET A 203 13.44 26.64 17.52
C MET A 203 12.04 27.23 17.72
N GLU A 204 11.10 26.39 18.14
CA GLU A 204 9.81 26.83 18.70
C GLU A 204 9.99 27.28 20.15
#